data_AF-A0A8T3MHL0-F1
#
_entry.id   AF-A0A8T3MHL0-F1
#
_cell.length_a   1.000
_cell.length_b   1.000
_cell.length_c   1.000
_cell.angle_alpha   90.00
_cell.angle_beta   90.00
_cell.angle_gamma   90.00
#
_symmetry.space_group_name_H-M   'P 1'
#
loop_
_entity.id
_entity.type
_entity.pdbx_description
1 polymer ?
#
loop_
_entity_poly.entity_id
_entity_poly.type
_entity_poly.pdbx_seq_one_letter_code
_entity_poly.pdbx_strand_id
1 'polypeptide(L)' 'LTQDELAAFTGASRVSVNRVLGDLERRGLITIRRRRIAILDADSLAKEVRV' A
#
# COMPACT_ATOMS: atom_id res chain seq x y z
N LEU A 1 -4.33 1.29 -11.47
CA LEU A 1 -4.73 1.93 -10.21
C LEU A 1 -3.74 3.03 -9.87
N THR A 2 -4.18 4.28 -9.89
CA THR A 2 -3.43 5.42 -9.37
C THR A 2 -3.60 5.49 -7.85
N GLN A 3 -2.78 6.31 -7.20
CA GLN A 3 -2.92 6.56 -5.76
C GLN A 3 -4.20 7.34 -5.42
N ASP A 4 -4.72 8.13 -6.37
CA ASP A 4 -6.04 8.78 -6.22
C ASP A 4 -7.17 7.77 -6.28
N GLU A 5 -7.09 6.82 -7.21
CA GLU A 5 -8.08 5.73 -7.33
C GLU A 5 -8.07 4.87 -6.07
N LEU A 6 -6.88 4.60 -5.49
CA LEU A 6 -6.76 3.91 -4.20
C LEU A 6 -7.37 4.71 -3.05
N ALA A 7 -7.07 6.00 -2.95
CA ALA A 7 -7.60 6.87 -1.91
C ALA A 7 -9.13 6.96 -1.96
N ALA A 8 -9.68 7.15 -3.15
CA ALA A 8 -11.13 7.14 -3.37
C ALA A 8 -11.76 5.80 -3.00
N PHE A 9 -11.11 4.69 -3.37
CA PHE A 9 -11.60 3.34 -3.07
C PHE A 9 -11.60 3.02 -1.57
N THR A 10 -10.57 3.44 -0.83
CA THR A 10 -10.46 3.17 0.61
C THR A 10 -11.14 4.24 1.48
N GLY A 11 -11.73 5.28 0.89
CA GLY A 11 -12.30 6.42 1.63
C GLY A 11 -11.25 7.22 2.41
N ALA A 12 -9.97 7.13 2.04
CA ALA A 12 -8.86 7.79 2.73
C ALA A 12 -8.34 8.98 1.91
N SER A 13 -7.55 9.86 2.55
CA SER A 13 -6.84 10.89 1.80
C SER A 13 -5.66 10.28 1.03
N ARG A 14 -5.33 10.87 -0.13
CA ARG A 14 -4.13 10.50 -0.91
C ARG A 14 -2.86 10.52 -0.07
N VAL A 15 -2.73 11.50 0.83
CA VAL A 15 -1.57 11.65 1.72
C VAL A 15 -1.47 10.45 2.66
N SER A 16 -2.60 10.01 3.24
CA SER A 16 -2.63 8.84 4.11
C SER A 16 -2.27 7.55 3.36
N VAL A 17 -2.87 7.34 2.17
CA VAL A 17 -2.56 6.19 1.31
C VAL A 17 -1.08 6.14 0.95
N ASN A 18 -0.52 7.26 0.47
CA ASN A 18 0.91 7.31 0.12
C ASN A 18 1.82 7.07 1.32
N ARG A 19 1.44 7.56 2.51
CA ARG A 19 2.21 7.32 3.74
C ARG A 19 2.24 5.84 4.09
N VAL A 20 1.09 5.17 4.09
CA VAL A 20 0.98 3.74 4.42
C VAL A 20 1.73 2.90 3.39
N LEU A 21 1.50 3.15 2.09
CA LEU A 21 2.19 2.42 1.03
C LEU A 21 3.71 2.60 1.06
N GLY A 22 4.18 3.83 1.32
CA GLY A 22 5.61 4.08 1.50
C GLY A 22 6.19 3.38 2.73
N ASP A 23 5.41 3.19 3.79
CA ASP A 23 5.84 2.43 4.96
C ASP A 23 5.95 0.94 4.68
N LEU A 24 4.93 0.35 4.04
CA LEU A 24 4.94 -1.05 3.62
C LEU A 24 6.08 -1.34 2.64
N GLU A 25 6.39 -0.40 1.73
CA GLU A 25 7.53 -0.53 0.81
C GLU A 25 8.88 -0.45 1.53
N ARG A 26 9.07 0.52 2.45
CA ARG A 26 10.30 0.64 3.27
C ARG A 26 10.56 -0.62 4.10
N ARG A 27 9.50 -1.29 4.54
CA ARG A 27 9.57 -2.54 5.32
C ARG A 27 9.77 -3.78 4.46
N GLY A 28 9.83 -3.62 3.13
CA GLY A 28 10.03 -4.73 2.19
C GLY A 28 8.82 -5.65 2.02
N LEU A 29 7.62 -5.23 2.43
CA LEU A 29 6.40 -6.03 2.33
C LEU A 29 5.77 -5.97 0.94
N ILE A 30 5.92 -4.82 0.28
CA ILE A 30 5.46 -4.56 -1.08
C ILE A 30 6.56 -3.87 -1.88
N THR A 31 6.39 -3.84 -3.20
CA THR A 31 7.11 -2.91 -4.07
C THR A 31 6.15 -2.16 -4.97
N ILE A 32 6.43 -0.88 -5.18
CA ILE A 32 5.63 0.00 -6.02
C ILE A 32 6.44 0.33 -7.27
N ARG A 33 5.82 0.08 -8.42
CA ARG A 33 6.32 0.48 -9.74
C ARG A 33 5.21 1.22 -10.47
N ARG A 34 5.49 1.78 -11.65
CA ARG A 34 4.53 2.61 -12.40
C ARG A 34 3.18 1.88 -12.56
N ARG A 35 2.14 2.37 -11.86
CA ARG A 35 0.76 1.84 -11.84
C ARG A 35 0.64 0.37 -11.39
N ARG A 36 1.63 -0.18 -10.68
CA ARG A 36 1.65 -1.57 -10.21
C ARG A 36 2.18 -1.66 -8.79
N ILE A 37 1.49 -2.42 -7.95
CA ILE A 37 1.94 -2.81 -6.61
C ILE A 37 2.11 -4.33 -6.64
N ALA A 38 3.26 -4.83 -6.20
CA ALA A 38 3.50 -6.25 -6.02
C ALA A 38 3.72 -6.55 -4.54
N ILE A 39 3.11 -7.63 -4.06
CA ILE A 39 3.29 -8.13 -2.70
C ILE A 39 4.55 -9.00 -2.71
N LEU A 40 5.49 -8.69 -1.82
CA LEU A 40 6.75 -9.44 -1.66
C LEU A 40 6.63 -10.49 -0.56
N ASP A 41 5.92 -10.17 0.51
CA ASP A 41 5.64 -11.06 1.64
C ASP A 41 4.17 -10.93 2.06
N ALA A 42 3.34 -11.86 1.58
CA ALA A 42 1.91 -11.86 1.84
C ALA A 42 1.56 -12.19 3.29
N ASP A 43 2.34 -13.06 3.93
CA ASP A 43 2.07 -13.51 5.30
C ASP A 43 2.36 -12.39 6.31
N SER A 44 3.49 -11.70 6.15
CA SER A 44 3.82 -10.55 6.99
C SER A 44 2.87 -9.38 6.70
N LEU A 45 2.53 -9.11 5.43
CA LEU A 45 1.56 -8.08 5.09
C LEU A 45 0.17 -8.35 5.71
N ALA A 46 -0.30 -9.60 5.67
CA ALA A 46 -1.59 -9.98 6.24
C ALA A 46 -1.66 -9.79 7.76
N LYS A 47 -0.54 -9.93 8.48
CA LYS A 47 -0.45 -9.64 9.92
C LYS A 47 -0.54 -8.15 10.20
N GLU A 48 0.07 -7.33 9.35
CA GLU A 48 0.08 -5.86 9.50
C GLU A 48 -1.27 -5.21 9.25
N VAL A 49 -2.06 -5.73 8.29
CA VAL A 49 -3.33 -5.10 7.88
C VAL A 49 -4.55 -5.60 8.65
N ARG A 50 -4.40 -6.61 9.51
CA ARG A 50 -5.50 -7.28 10.23
C ARG A 50 -5.97 -6.58 11.52
N VAL A 51 -5.64 -5.31 11.68
CA VAL A 51 -6.01 -4.52 12.87
C VAL A 51 -7.52 -4.38 13.00
#